data_AF-A0AA88DIQ7-F1
#
_entry.id   AF-A0AA88DIQ7-F1
#
_cell.length_a   1.000
_cell.length_b   1.000
_cell.length_c   1.000
_cell.angle_alpha   90.00
_cell.angle_beta   90.00
_cell.angle_gamma   90.00
#
_symmetry.space_group_name_H-M   'P 1'
#
loop_
_entity.id
_entity.type
_entity.pdbx_description
1 polymer ?
#
loop_
_entity_poly.entity_id
_entity_poly.type
_entity_poly.pdbx_seq_one_letter_code
_entity_poly.pdbx_strand_id
1 'polypeptide(L)'
;MLTSEEQEVANDMSSKYPPFVAAMRRRGLKVEEVVCGSFMVGWFGEEERKVKRMVRVMAIYLDGTVNFYMRPVEGVTVTVDHDEMKIVGFVDRLTVPISKADGTDYQESSSDVQEPGLNGITVVQPEGPSFRIERHSVSWNNFLDAGENGFGNSETVQKMQFSWMCMLLHEMGGRSKCPTLSASLSDNAGDIMWRHTENQIPNKLITEVRPEESLVVRLAATVLNYDYIVDWEFKQSWLNRVTRSKSNRVHSEGPHSKGSFWDAFGRKHNSPNWETTRVTDRSSPRKSYWKVVSETANTEPEAMIKFGSGAAELLVVNPNKRTKMGNNVGYRLIPE
;
A
#
# COMPACT_ATOMS: atom_id res chain seq x y z
N MET A 1 -8.90 14.44 -11.60
CA MET A 1 -9.10 13.83 -10.26
C MET A 1 -10.16 14.64 -9.53
N LEU A 2 -10.93 14.04 -8.63
CA LEU A 2 -11.85 14.80 -7.79
C LEU A 2 -11.06 15.64 -6.78
N THR A 3 -11.37 16.92 -6.66
CA THR A 3 -10.79 17.77 -5.62
C THR A 3 -11.64 17.72 -4.35
N SER A 4 -11.07 18.14 -3.22
CA SER A 4 -11.81 18.22 -1.95
C SER A 4 -12.88 19.32 -2.00
N GLU A 5 -12.54 20.46 -2.59
CA GLU A 5 -13.48 21.57 -2.78
C GLU A 5 -14.70 21.14 -3.62
N GLU A 6 -14.46 20.46 -4.75
CA GLU A 6 -15.53 19.91 -5.58
C GLU A 6 -16.44 18.96 -4.78
N GLN A 7 -15.86 18.09 -3.96
CA GLN A 7 -16.61 17.14 -3.14
C GLN A 7 -17.41 17.84 -2.03
N GLU A 8 -16.83 18.83 -1.36
CA GLU A 8 -17.52 19.61 -0.32
C GLU A 8 -18.75 20.32 -0.88
N VAL A 9 -18.62 20.95 -2.05
CA VAL A 9 -19.75 21.62 -2.71
C VAL A 9 -20.81 20.61 -3.15
N ALA A 10 -20.43 19.46 -3.70
CA ALA A 10 -21.38 18.42 -4.10
C ALA A 10 -22.13 17.82 -2.89
N ASN A 11 -21.43 17.60 -1.78
CA ASN A 11 -21.99 17.10 -0.53
C ASN A 11 -22.96 18.12 0.10
N ASP A 12 -22.56 19.40 0.17
CA ASP A 12 -23.38 20.49 0.71
C ASP A 12 -24.67 20.68 -0.11
N MET A 13 -24.54 20.73 -1.45
CA MET A 13 -25.68 20.84 -2.35
C MET A 13 -26.67 19.69 -2.17
N SER A 14 -26.16 18.47 -2.05
CA SER A 14 -26.99 17.27 -1.84
C SER A 14 -27.68 17.29 -0.48
N SER A 15 -26.99 17.73 0.57
CA SER A 15 -27.56 17.82 1.93
C SER A 15 -28.75 18.79 2.02
N LYS A 16 -28.75 19.83 1.17
CA LYS A 16 -29.81 20.87 1.11
C LYS A 16 -30.91 20.54 0.10
N TYR A 17 -30.78 19.47 -0.68
CA TYR A 17 -31.73 19.14 -1.74
C TYR A 17 -33.09 18.75 -1.16
N PRO A 18 -34.21 19.42 -1.51
CA PRO A 18 -35.48 19.22 -0.82
C PRO A 18 -36.01 17.77 -0.82
N PRO A 19 -35.93 17.00 -1.93
CA PRO A 19 -36.28 15.58 -1.92
C PRO A 19 -35.42 14.72 -0.99
N PHE A 20 -34.13 15.04 -0.86
CA PHE A 20 -33.20 14.38 0.05
C PHE A 20 -33.55 14.68 1.51
N VAL A 21 -33.78 15.96 1.85
CA VAL A 21 -34.20 16.39 3.19
C VAL A 21 -35.52 15.72 3.58
N ALA A 22 -36.49 15.64 2.65
CA ALA A 22 -37.74 14.94 2.88
C ALA A 22 -37.53 13.43 3.13
N ALA A 23 -36.60 12.80 2.41
CA ALA A 23 -36.26 11.39 2.60
C ALA A 23 -35.63 11.11 3.98
N MET A 24 -34.79 12.01 4.49
CA MET A 24 -34.21 11.90 5.84
C MET A 24 -35.29 12.08 6.92
N ARG A 25 -36.17 13.07 6.77
CA ARG A 25 -37.28 13.31 7.71
C ARG A 25 -38.29 12.16 7.76
N ARG A 26 -38.62 11.55 6.60
CA ARG A 26 -39.48 10.35 6.55
C ARG A 26 -38.90 9.17 7.33
N ARG A 27 -37.57 9.10 7.46
CA ARG A 27 -36.85 8.09 8.24
C ARG A 27 -36.70 8.45 9.72
N GLY A 28 -37.26 9.59 10.15
CA GLY A 28 -37.15 10.08 11.52
C GLY A 28 -35.77 10.62 11.88
N LEU A 29 -34.92 10.93 10.89
CA LEU A 29 -33.55 11.38 11.12
C LEU A 29 -33.49 12.89 11.30
N LYS A 30 -32.63 13.33 12.22
CA LYS A 30 -32.21 14.72 12.35
C LYS A 30 -31.31 15.09 11.18
N VAL A 31 -31.70 16.09 10.39
CA VAL A 31 -30.98 16.45 9.15
C VAL A 31 -29.59 17.00 9.47
N GLU A 32 -29.45 17.67 10.61
CA GLU A 32 -28.20 18.19 11.17
C GLU A 32 -27.18 17.11 11.55
N GLU A 33 -27.61 15.87 11.75
CA GLU A 33 -26.75 14.72 12.06
C GLU A 33 -26.51 13.83 10.82
N VAL A 34 -26.95 14.25 9.63
CA VAL A 34 -26.70 13.55 8.37
C VAL A 34 -25.48 14.15 7.67
N VAL A 35 -24.47 13.31 7.44
CA VAL A 35 -23.27 13.63 6.69
C VAL A 35 -23.35 13.05 5.29
N CYS A 36 -22.98 13.84 4.29
CA CYS A 36 -22.92 13.44 2.89
C CYS A 36 -21.49 13.09 2.47
N GLY A 37 -21.31 11.98 1.75
CA GLY A 37 -20.03 11.57 1.17
C GLY A 37 -20.15 11.34 -0.33
N SER A 38 -19.17 11.83 -1.09
CA SER A 38 -19.10 11.68 -2.55
C SER A 38 -18.37 10.40 -2.93
N PHE A 39 -19.03 9.55 -3.72
CA PHE A 39 -18.49 8.28 -4.20
C PHE A 39 -18.43 8.26 -5.73
N MET A 40 -17.34 7.71 -6.26
CA MET A 40 -17.16 7.55 -7.70
C MET A 40 -18.17 6.55 -8.27
N VAL A 41 -18.72 6.84 -9.45
CA VAL A 41 -19.65 5.94 -10.13
C VAL A 41 -18.92 4.89 -10.96
N GLY A 42 -17.76 5.21 -11.53
CA GLY A 42 -17.12 4.34 -12.53
C GLY A 42 -17.85 4.38 -13.87
N TRP A 43 -17.59 3.38 -14.73
CA TRP A 43 -18.21 3.22 -16.04
C TRP A 43 -18.78 1.80 -16.17
N PHE A 44 -20.01 1.69 -16.65
CA PHE A 44 -20.78 0.44 -16.72
C PHE A 44 -21.32 0.14 -18.13
N GLY A 45 -20.70 0.69 -19.18
CA GLY A 45 -21.09 0.43 -20.57
C GLY A 45 -21.83 1.59 -21.24
N GLU A 46 -21.90 2.76 -20.61
CA GLU A 46 -22.51 3.94 -21.19
C GLU A 46 -21.76 4.42 -22.43
N GLU A 47 -22.50 4.97 -23.41
CA GLU A 47 -21.89 5.57 -24.61
C GLU A 47 -20.96 6.72 -24.24
N GLU A 48 -19.78 6.78 -24.88
CA GLU A 48 -18.72 7.76 -24.56
C GLU A 48 -19.21 9.22 -24.60
N ARG A 49 -20.12 9.54 -25.52
CA ARG A 49 -20.73 10.88 -25.65
C ARG A 49 -21.63 11.29 -24.47
N LYS A 50 -22.00 10.36 -23.60
CA LYS A 50 -22.80 10.58 -22.39
C LYS A 50 -21.94 10.53 -21.11
N VAL A 51 -20.63 10.31 -21.24
CA VAL A 51 -19.72 10.26 -20.09
C VAL A 51 -19.56 11.67 -19.55
N LYS A 52 -20.03 11.85 -18.32
CA LYS A 52 -19.86 13.07 -17.52
C LYS A 52 -19.07 12.77 -16.26
N ARG A 53 -18.49 13.78 -15.62
CA ARG A 53 -17.86 13.62 -14.31
C ARG A 53 -18.92 13.49 -13.22
N MET A 54 -19.35 12.26 -12.99
CA MET A 54 -20.46 11.96 -12.09
C MET A 54 -19.98 11.41 -10.75
N VAL A 55 -20.61 11.87 -9.66
CA VAL A 55 -20.52 11.23 -8.34
C VAL A 55 -21.89 10.84 -7.82
N ARG A 56 -21.89 9.81 -6.98
CA ARG A 56 -23.02 9.46 -6.12
C ARG A 56 -22.75 9.97 -4.72
N VAL A 57 -23.57 10.91 -4.26
CA VAL A 57 -23.57 11.36 -2.88
C VAL A 57 -24.46 10.42 -2.07
N MET A 58 -23.85 9.82 -1.05
CA MET A 58 -24.50 8.91 -0.11
C MET A 58 -24.58 9.58 1.26
N ALA A 59 -25.61 9.22 2.03
CA ALA A 59 -25.87 9.76 3.35
C ALA A 59 -25.42 8.79 4.45
N ILE A 60 -24.89 9.36 5.53
CA ILE A 60 -24.40 8.64 6.69
C ILE A 60 -24.89 9.37 7.95
N TYR A 61 -25.32 8.62 8.98
CA TYR A 61 -25.94 9.21 10.16
C TYR A 61 -25.03 9.13 11.40
N LEU A 62 -24.83 10.25 12.09
CA LEU A 62 -23.94 10.33 13.26
C LEU A 62 -24.59 9.73 14.52
N ASP A 63 -25.67 10.37 15.02
CA ASP A 63 -26.34 10.05 16.28
C ASP A 63 -25.35 9.75 17.42
N GLY A 64 -24.48 10.75 17.66
CA GLY A 64 -23.52 10.80 18.77
C GLY A 64 -22.16 10.13 18.55
N THR A 65 -22.00 9.23 17.57
CA THR A 65 -20.72 8.56 17.30
C THR A 65 -19.90 9.29 16.23
N VAL A 66 -18.57 9.30 16.38
CA VAL A 66 -17.65 9.73 15.32
C VAL A 66 -17.37 8.62 14.29
N ASN A 67 -17.76 7.38 14.57
CA ASN A 67 -17.59 6.24 13.64
C ASN A 67 -18.78 6.10 12.69
N PHE A 68 -19.03 7.17 11.93
CA PHE A 68 -20.21 7.26 11.09
C PHE A 68 -20.24 6.24 9.95
N TYR A 69 -19.09 5.73 9.47
CA TYR A 69 -19.05 4.73 8.39
C TYR A 69 -19.83 3.44 8.68
N MET A 70 -20.09 3.12 9.95
CA MET A 70 -20.93 1.98 10.37
C MET A 70 -22.45 2.23 10.24
N ARG A 71 -22.86 3.45 9.88
CA ARG A 71 -24.25 3.93 9.93
C ARG A 71 -24.71 4.56 8.61
N PRO A 72 -24.58 3.84 7.47
CA PRO A 72 -25.05 4.34 6.19
C PRO A 72 -26.59 4.48 6.18
N VAL A 73 -27.10 5.53 5.56
CA VAL A 73 -28.53 5.65 5.22
C VAL A 73 -28.73 4.98 3.86
N GLU A 74 -28.96 3.67 3.89
CA GLU A 74 -29.08 2.91 2.64
C GLU A 74 -30.35 3.25 1.86
N GLY A 75 -30.28 3.01 0.55
CA GLY A 75 -31.42 3.22 -0.34
C GLY A 75 -31.59 4.63 -0.87
N VAL A 76 -30.88 5.61 -0.31
CA VAL A 76 -30.91 7.01 -0.74
C VAL A 76 -29.59 7.41 -1.39
N THR A 77 -29.65 7.88 -2.64
CA THR A 77 -28.48 8.40 -3.35
C THR A 77 -28.85 9.62 -4.18
N VAL A 78 -28.01 10.66 -4.15
CA VAL A 78 -28.08 11.81 -5.04
C VAL A 78 -26.98 11.67 -6.08
N THR A 79 -27.28 11.89 -7.36
CA THR A 79 -26.28 11.88 -8.42
C THR A 79 -25.98 13.31 -8.84
N VAL A 80 -24.70 13.70 -8.75
CA VAL A 80 -24.22 15.05 -9.07
C VAL A 80 -23.30 15.00 -10.28
N ASP A 81 -23.51 15.92 -11.21
CA ASP A 81 -22.63 16.25 -12.32
C ASP A 81 -21.64 17.31 -11.82
N HIS A 82 -20.36 16.94 -11.70
CA HIS A 82 -19.30 17.82 -11.17
C HIS A 82 -18.88 18.91 -12.14
N ASP A 83 -19.02 18.71 -13.45
CA ASP A 83 -18.60 19.73 -14.41
C ASP A 83 -19.57 20.90 -14.41
N GLU A 84 -20.87 20.61 -14.27
CA GLU A 84 -21.92 21.63 -14.19
C GLU A 84 -22.30 21.97 -12.74
N MET A 85 -21.74 21.27 -11.74
CA MET A 85 -22.12 21.32 -10.32
C MET A 85 -23.64 21.35 -10.14
N LYS A 86 -24.31 20.30 -10.64
CA LYS A 86 -25.77 20.18 -10.57
C LYS A 86 -26.22 18.79 -10.19
N ILE A 87 -27.32 18.71 -9.44
CA ILE A 87 -28.01 17.45 -9.18
C ILE A 87 -28.74 17.02 -10.45
N VAL A 88 -28.43 15.82 -10.94
CA VAL A 88 -29.04 15.25 -12.15
C VAL A 88 -29.82 13.97 -11.88
N GLY A 89 -29.74 13.44 -10.66
CA GLY A 89 -30.50 12.26 -10.27
C GLY A 89 -30.74 12.21 -8.77
N PHE A 90 -31.87 11.65 -8.38
CA PHE A 90 -32.20 11.34 -7.00
C PHE A 90 -32.94 10.01 -6.95
N VAL A 91 -32.50 9.13 -6.06
CA VAL A 91 -33.02 7.79 -5.93
C VAL A 91 -33.24 7.52 -4.45
N ASP A 92 -34.49 7.23 -4.09
CA ASP A 92 -34.91 6.74 -2.76
C ASP A 92 -35.69 5.42 -2.98
N ARG A 93 -34.99 4.29 -2.83
CA ARG A 93 -35.52 2.96 -3.22
C ARG A 93 -36.03 2.12 -2.07
N LEU A 94 -35.43 2.24 -0.91
CA LEU A 94 -35.68 1.36 0.23
C LEU A 94 -35.40 2.09 1.54
N THR A 95 -36.13 1.69 2.58
CA THR A 95 -35.90 2.15 3.95
C THR A 95 -35.52 0.94 4.78
N VAL A 96 -34.30 0.95 5.29
CA VAL A 96 -33.78 -0.08 6.20
C VAL A 96 -33.44 0.56 7.55
N PRO A 97 -33.52 -0.20 8.66
CA PRO A 97 -33.05 0.27 9.95
C PRO A 97 -31.57 0.64 9.90
N ILE A 98 -31.21 1.80 10.45
CA ILE A 98 -29.82 2.21 10.61
C ILE A 98 -29.24 1.48 11.83
N SER A 99 -28.00 1.02 11.72
CA SER A 99 -27.23 0.49 12.85
C SER A 99 -27.21 1.46 14.02
N LYS A 100 -27.12 0.94 15.25
CA LYS A 100 -27.00 1.75 16.48
C LYS A 100 -25.62 2.41 16.60
N ALA A 101 -25.54 3.54 17.31
CA ALA A 101 -24.29 4.23 17.65
C ALA A 101 -23.50 3.50 18.74
N ASP A 102 -24.20 2.91 19.70
CA ASP A 102 -23.62 2.39 20.94
C ASP A 102 -22.49 1.40 20.65
N GLY A 103 -21.33 1.64 21.27
CA GLY A 103 -20.16 0.77 21.15
C GLY A 103 -19.42 0.84 19.80
N THR A 104 -19.72 1.83 18.95
CA THR A 104 -19.02 2.02 17.66
C THR A 104 -17.88 3.03 17.74
N ASP A 105 -17.87 3.89 18.75
CA ASP A 105 -16.88 4.95 18.89
C ASP A 105 -15.49 4.36 19.20
N TYR A 106 -14.46 4.88 18.55
CA TYR A 106 -13.08 4.37 18.63
C TYR A 106 -12.16 5.27 19.45
N GLN A 107 -12.66 6.42 19.92
CA GLN A 107 -11.85 7.35 20.70
C GLN A 107 -11.64 6.77 22.11
N GLU A 108 -10.42 6.82 22.61
CA GLU A 108 -10.13 6.37 23.99
C GLU A 108 -11.03 7.08 25.01
N SER A 109 -11.33 8.37 24.79
CA SER A 109 -12.19 9.18 25.65
C SER A 109 -13.66 8.72 25.71
N SER A 110 -14.12 7.91 24.76
CA SER A 110 -15.49 7.39 24.71
C SER A 110 -15.57 5.93 25.18
N SER A 111 -14.44 5.29 25.48
CA SER A 111 -14.37 3.91 25.93
C SER A 111 -14.47 3.81 27.44
N ASP A 112 -15.44 3.02 27.92
CA ASP A 112 -15.51 2.57 29.32
C ASP A 112 -14.59 1.35 29.58
N VAL A 113 -13.96 0.80 28.53
CA VAL A 113 -13.10 -0.39 28.62
C VAL A 113 -11.69 0.03 28.99
N GLN A 114 -11.25 -0.37 30.18
CA GLN A 114 -9.86 -0.24 30.60
C GLN A 114 -9.04 -1.36 29.95
N GLU A 115 -8.24 -1.04 28.94
CA GLU A 115 -7.33 -2.01 28.32
C GLU A 115 -6.31 -2.53 29.35
N PRO A 116 -5.88 -3.81 29.24
CA PRO A 116 -4.82 -4.33 30.09
C PRO A 116 -3.54 -3.51 29.88
N GLY A 117 -3.02 -2.93 30.97
CA GLY A 117 -1.85 -2.06 30.91
C GLY A 117 -0.65 -2.78 30.30
N LEU A 118 -0.10 -2.21 29.23
CA LEU A 118 1.17 -2.67 28.64
C LEU A 118 2.34 -2.05 29.41
N ASN A 119 3.40 -2.83 29.62
CA ASN A 119 4.64 -2.30 30.18
C ASN A 119 5.26 -1.31 29.20
N GLY A 120 5.72 -0.16 29.70
CA GLY A 120 6.40 0.84 28.88
C GLY A 120 7.71 0.32 28.30
N ILE A 121 8.07 0.80 27.11
CA ILE A 121 9.34 0.52 26.43
C ILE A 121 10.05 1.84 26.16
N THR A 122 11.37 1.88 26.33
CA THR A 122 12.21 3.02 26.00
C THR A 122 13.28 2.61 24.99
N VAL A 123 13.34 3.31 23.85
CA VAL A 123 14.32 3.09 22.78
C VAL A 123 15.13 4.37 22.62
N VAL A 124 16.46 4.27 22.72
CA VAL A 124 17.38 5.43 22.64
C VAL A 124 18.60 5.04 21.80
N GLN A 125 19.00 5.93 20.89
CA GLN A 125 20.29 5.88 20.19
C GLN A 125 21.17 7.02 20.73
N PRO A 126 22.10 6.75 21.67
CA PRO A 126 22.87 7.80 22.35
C PRO A 126 23.68 8.70 21.42
N GLU A 127 24.22 8.13 20.34
CA GLU A 127 25.02 8.84 19.33
C GLU A 127 24.18 9.40 18.17
N GLY A 128 22.85 9.27 18.25
CA GLY A 128 21.92 9.63 17.18
C GLY A 128 21.71 8.51 16.15
N PRO A 129 20.87 8.77 15.13
CA PRO A 129 20.54 7.79 14.10
C PRO A 129 21.73 7.48 13.18
N SER A 130 21.75 6.27 12.63
CA SER A 130 22.83 5.83 11.72
C SER A 130 22.59 6.23 10.25
N PHE A 131 21.49 6.93 9.96
CA PHE A 131 21.21 7.51 8.64
C PHE A 131 21.40 9.03 8.62
N ARG A 132 21.63 9.57 7.42
CA ARG A 132 21.64 11.02 7.13
C ARG A 132 20.61 11.37 6.08
N ILE A 133 19.99 12.54 6.23
CA ILE A 133 19.02 13.05 5.27
C ILE A 133 19.49 14.41 4.76
N GLU A 134 19.72 14.51 3.47
CA GLU A 134 20.02 15.76 2.78
C GLU A 134 18.93 16.07 1.76
N ARG A 135 18.04 17.01 2.10
CA ARG A 135 16.81 17.31 1.35
C ARG A 135 15.89 16.09 1.23
N HIS A 136 16.02 15.33 0.15
CA HIS A 136 15.26 14.11 -0.15
C HIS A 136 16.19 12.91 -0.44
N SER A 137 17.50 13.08 -0.22
CA SER A 137 18.48 12.00 -0.31
C SER A 137 18.68 11.40 1.06
N VAL A 138 18.65 10.07 1.13
CA VAL A 138 18.86 9.30 2.36
C VAL A 138 20.14 8.50 2.21
N SER A 139 21.01 8.60 3.21
CA SER A 139 22.25 7.83 3.31
C SER A 139 22.21 6.92 4.52
N TRP A 140 22.40 5.62 4.34
CA TRP A 140 22.40 4.65 5.43
C TRP A 140 23.23 3.42 5.09
N ASN A 141 24.21 3.10 5.93
CA ASN A 141 25.12 1.96 5.75
C ASN A 141 25.70 1.88 4.32
N ASN A 142 25.75 0.68 3.72
CA ASN A 142 26.22 0.46 2.35
C ASN A 142 25.20 0.85 1.26
N PHE A 143 23.95 1.21 1.62
CA PHE A 143 22.98 1.68 0.64
C PHE A 143 23.34 3.11 0.25
N LEU A 144 24.24 3.25 -0.74
CA LEU A 144 24.39 4.41 -1.62
C LEU A 144 25.50 4.18 -2.66
N ASP A 145 25.12 3.63 -3.82
CA ASP A 145 25.83 3.90 -5.09
C ASP A 145 24.82 4.16 -6.23
N ALA A 146 23.67 4.75 -5.87
CA ALA A 146 22.72 5.30 -6.85
C ALA A 146 23.11 6.74 -7.27
N GLY A 147 24.15 7.32 -6.66
CA GLY A 147 24.57 8.71 -6.86
C GLY A 147 25.96 8.91 -7.49
N GLU A 148 26.89 7.97 -7.40
CA GLU A 148 28.30 8.24 -7.73
C GLU A 148 28.67 7.92 -9.20
N ASN A 149 27.90 7.06 -9.89
CA ASN A 149 28.09 6.74 -11.31
C ASN A 149 26.95 7.18 -12.26
N GLY A 150 26.19 8.20 -11.87
CA GLY A 150 25.35 8.94 -12.81
C GLY A 150 24.15 8.15 -13.35
N PHE A 151 23.09 8.06 -12.55
CA PHE A 151 21.70 8.02 -13.07
C PHE A 151 21.37 9.26 -13.95
N GLY A 152 22.23 10.29 -13.94
CA GLY A 152 22.04 11.56 -14.65
C GLY A 152 22.69 11.71 -16.03
N ASN A 153 23.44 10.72 -16.55
CA ASN A 153 24.06 10.82 -17.89
C ASN A 153 23.38 9.97 -18.98
N SER A 154 22.20 9.42 -18.70
CA SER A 154 21.27 8.99 -19.74
C SER A 154 20.04 9.88 -19.58
N GLU A 155 19.79 10.73 -20.56
CA GLU A 155 18.64 11.63 -20.58
C GLU A 155 17.34 10.84 -20.48
N THR A 156 16.83 10.74 -19.26
CA THR A 156 15.43 10.82 -18.86
C THR A 156 15.46 10.86 -17.35
N VAL A 157 15.19 12.03 -16.79
CA VAL A 157 15.08 12.25 -15.36
C VAL A 157 13.93 11.38 -14.82
N GLN A 158 14.22 10.14 -14.45
CA GLN A 158 13.46 9.50 -13.38
C GLN A 158 13.98 10.09 -12.08
N LYS A 159 13.46 11.29 -11.77
CA LYS A 159 13.19 11.64 -10.38
C LYS A 159 12.56 10.39 -9.76
N MET A 160 13.10 9.88 -8.65
CA MET A 160 12.21 9.25 -7.66
C MET A 160 11.30 10.38 -7.18
N GLN A 161 10.31 10.67 -8.00
CA GLN A 161 9.21 11.54 -7.65
C GLN A 161 8.47 10.70 -6.61
N PHE A 162 8.53 11.10 -5.35
CA PHE A 162 7.41 10.88 -4.43
C PHE A 162 6.19 11.71 -4.90
N SER A 163 5.86 11.63 -6.18
CA SER A 163 4.52 11.71 -6.72
C SER A 163 4.20 10.23 -6.83
N TRP A 164 3.49 9.61 -5.92
CA TRP A 164 2.04 9.64 -5.88
C TRP A 164 1.62 9.03 -4.55
N MET A 165 1.32 9.89 -3.56
CA MET A 165 0.14 9.78 -2.69
C MET A 165 0.00 11.02 -1.78
N CYS A 166 0.40 12.21 -2.25
CA CYS A 166 -0.26 13.44 -1.83
C CYS A 166 -1.51 13.59 -2.69
N MET A 167 -2.54 12.78 -2.44
CA MET A 167 -3.87 13.07 -2.96
C MET A 167 -4.56 14.01 -1.98
N LEU A 168 -4.08 15.24 -1.94
CA LEU A 168 -4.74 16.42 -1.39
C LEU A 168 -3.79 17.59 -1.56
N LEU A 169 -4.35 18.71 -2.04
CA LEU A 169 -3.74 20.03 -2.24
C LEU A 169 -3.00 20.20 -3.58
N HIS A 170 -3.71 20.77 -4.57
CA HIS A 170 -3.50 22.19 -4.95
C HIS A 170 -4.03 22.50 -6.36
N GLU A 171 -4.80 23.58 -6.52
CA GLU A 171 -4.79 24.37 -7.75
C GLU A 171 -4.72 25.87 -7.40
N MET A 172 -4.19 26.68 -8.32
CA MET A 172 -3.94 28.14 -8.24
C MET A 172 -2.65 28.59 -7.53
N GLY A 173 -1.48 28.10 -7.94
CA GLY A 173 -0.17 28.79 -7.80
C GLY A 173 0.39 29.10 -6.38
N GLY A 174 -0.33 28.82 -5.30
CA GLY A 174 0.10 28.96 -3.91
C GLY A 174 0.58 27.65 -3.27
N ARG A 175 1.85 27.59 -2.87
CA ARG A 175 2.40 26.49 -2.04
C ARG A 175 1.54 26.27 -0.77
N SER A 176 0.70 25.25 -0.77
CA SER A 176 0.07 24.73 0.44
C SER A 176 1.01 23.68 1.04
N LYS A 177 1.41 23.86 2.31
CA LYS A 177 2.17 22.86 3.04
C LYS A 177 1.22 21.71 3.36
N CYS A 178 1.44 20.52 2.79
CA CYS A 178 0.83 19.30 3.34
C CYS A 178 1.22 19.21 4.82
N PRO A 179 0.26 19.12 5.75
CA PRO A 179 0.57 18.87 7.14
C PRO A 179 1.04 17.41 7.24
N THR A 180 2.36 17.26 7.23
CA THR A 180 3.11 16.08 7.66
C THR A 180 2.80 14.79 6.87
N LEU A 181 3.50 14.59 5.75
CA LEU A 181 3.84 13.23 5.33
C LEU A 181 4.75 12.68 6.43
N SER A 182 4.22 11.85 7.33
CA SER A 182 5.00 11.28 8.42
C SER A 182 5.87 10.14 7.89
N ALA A 183 7.00 10.50 7.28
CA ALA A 183 8.08 9.57 7.03
C ALA A 183 8.86 9.39 8.34
N SER A 184 8.54 8.34 9.09
CA SER A 184 9.41 7.90 10.18
C SER A 184 10.53 7.06 9.59
N LEU A 185 11.78 7.45 9.86
CA LEU A 185 12.94 6.59 9.65
C LEU A 185 13.32 6.00 11.00
N SER A 186 13.30 4.68 11.10
CA SER A 186 13.75 3.95 12.29
C SER A 186 14.78 2.92 11.90
N ASP A 187 15.87 2.87 12.67
CA ASP A 187 16.77 1.73 12.70
C ASP A 187 16.15 0.67 13.62
N ASN A 188 15.71 -0.45 13.07
CA ASN A 188 15.28 -1.59 13.89
C ASN A 188 16.50 -2.51 14.11
N ALA A 189 16.91 -2.67 15.37
CA ALA A 189 17.96 -3.59 15.78
C ALA A 189 17.35 -4.69 16.64
N GLY A 190 17.39 -5.94 16.18
CA GLY A 190 16.85 -7.07 16.94
C GLY A 190 16.72 -8.36 16.14
N ASP A 191 16.55 -8.25 14.83
CA ASP A 191 16.59 -9.41 13.93
C ASP A 191 18.01 -9.99 13.86
N ILE A 192 18.12 -11.28 13.57
CA ILE A 192 19.41 -11.95 13.37
C ILE A 192 19.77 -11.86 11.88
N MET A 193 20.84 -11.14 11.53
CA MET A 193 21.35 -11.08 10.15
C MET A 193 21.90 -12.45 9.72
N TRP A 194 22.73 -13.04 10.59
CA TRP A 194 23.18 -14.42 10.47
C TRP A 194 23.75 -14.92 11.80
N ARG A 195 23.79 -16.24 11.93
CA ARG A 195 24.43 -16.92 13.06
C ARG A 195 25.07 -18.22 12.63
N HIS A 196 26.11 -18.63 13.33
CA HIS A 196 26.72 -19.94 13.18
C HIS A 196 27.27 -20.47 14.50
N THR A 197 27.18 -21.79 14.69
CA THR A 197 27.78 -22.50 15.82
C THR A 197 28.52 -23.70 15.27
N GLU A 198 29.85 -23.68 15.34
CA GLU A 198 30.74 -24.77 14.92
C GLU A 198 31.21 -25.54 16.16
N ASN A 199 30.96 -26.85 16.17
CA ASN A 199 31.28 -27.75 17.28
C ASN A 199 32.02 -29.02 16.85
N GLN A 200 32.32 -29.18 15.56
CA GLN A 200 33.00 -30.35 14.99
C GLN A 200 34.53 -30.21 15.01
N ILE A 201 35.05 -29.01 15.28
CA ILE A 201 36.49 -28.80 15.43
C ILE A 201 36.90 -29.31 16.83
N PRO A 202 37.78 -30.33 16.93
CA PRO A 202 38.17 -30.89 18.22
C PRO A 202 38.68 -29.81 19.18
N ASN A 203 38.16 -29.82 20.42
CA ASN A 203 38.49 -28.87 21.48
C ASN A 203 38.22 -27.39 21.14
N LYS A 204 37.38 -27.10 20.14
CA LYS A 204 37.08 -25.72 19.75
C LYS A 204 35.60 -25.55 19.48
N LEU A 205 34.90 -24.85 20.39
CA LEU A 205 33.57 -24.33 20.16
C LEU A 205 33.68 -22.92 19.60
N ILE A 206 33.13 -22.68 18.41
CA ILE A 206 33.05 -21.35 17.80
C ILE A 206 31.58 -20.97 17.70
N THR A 207 31.20 -19.82 18.22
CA THR A 207 29.85 -19.28 18.08
C THR A 207 29.94 -17.83 17.63
N GLU A 208 29.13 -17.48 16.64
CA GLU A 208 29.10 -16.15 16.06
C GLU A 208 27.64 -15.79 15.73
N VAL A 209 27.22 -14.58 16.12
CA VAL A 209 25.89 -14.03 15.83
C VAL A 209 26.08 -12.57 15.44
N ARG A 210 25.43 -12.15 14.36
CA ARG A 210 25.39 -10.75 13.95
C ARG A 210 23.93 -10.28 13.89
N PRO A 211 23.58 -9.19 14.58
CA PRO A 211 22.26 -8.60 14.45
C PRO A 211 22.09 -7.98 13.05
N GLU A 212 20.85 -7.93 12.58
CA GLU A 212 20.45 -7.16 11.40
C GLU A 212 19.94 -5.80 11.84
N GLU A 213 20.40 -4.78 11.13
CA GLU A 213 19.81 -3.45 11.18
C GLU A 213 19.00 -3.23 9.91
N SER A 214 17.87 -2.55 10.06
CA SER A 214 16.97 -2.23 8.95
C SER A 214 16.54 -0.77 9.02
N LEU A 215 16.59 -0.08 7.88
CA LEU A 215 16.01 1.23 7.70
C LEU A 215 14.58 1.11 7.18
N VAL A 216 13.62 1.62 7.93
CA VAL A 216 12.20 1.65 7.52
C VAL A 216 11.82 3.06 7.09
N VAL A 217 11.29 3.21 5.87
CA VAL A 217 10.64 4.45 5.40
C VAL A 217 9.14 4.18 5.32
N ARG A 218 8.38 4.83 6.22
CA ARG A 218 6.93 4.64 6.35
C ARG A 218 6.15 5.77 5.69
N LEU A 219 5.04 5.43 5.05
CA LEU A 219 4.01 6.36 4.60
C LEU A 219 2.66 5.92 5.19
N ALA A 220 1.95 6.85 5.81
CA ALA A 220 0.57 6.65 6.22
C ALA A 220 -0.37 7.54 5.37
N ALA A 221 -1.44 6.97 4.84
CA ALA A 221 -2.44 7.69 4.07
C ALA A 221 -3.84 7.17 4.41
N THR A 222 -4.76 8.10 4.68
CA THR A 222 -6.17 7.78 4.93
C THR A 222 -6.99 8.22 3.72
N VAL A 223 -7.78 7.30 3.17
CA VAL A 223 -8.75 7.58 2.10
C VAL A 223 -10.10 7.12 2.59
N LEU A 224 -10.94 8.08 2.97
CA LEU A 224 -12.24 7.84 3.59
C LEU A 224 -12.10 6.90 4.81
N ASN A 225 -12.71 5.73 4.75
CA ASN A 225 -12.75 4.74 5.82
C ASN A 225 -11.53 3.81 5.87
N TYR A 226 -10.58 3.98 4.95
CA TYR A 226 -9.39 3.14 4.86
C TYR A 226 -8.15 3.90 5.28
N ASP A 227 -7.37 3.29 6.17
CA ASP A 227 -6.01 3.72 6.46
C ASP A 227 -5.02 2.74 5.82
N TYR A 228 -4.04 3.28 5.11
CA TYR A 228 -2.96 2.55 4.47
C TYR A 228 -1.65 2.93 5.13
N ILE A 229 -0.90 1.93 5.59
CA ILE A 229 0.49 2.10 5.98
C ILE A 229 1.34 1.35 4.97
N VAL A 230 2.30 2.05 4.37
CA VAL A 230 3.24 1.50 3.40
C VAL A 230 4.64 1.67 3.96
N ASP A 231 5.30 0.55 4.21
CA ASP A 231 6.66 0.50 4.72
C ASP A 231 7.59 0.00 3.64
N TRP A 232 8.67 0.75 3.41
CA TRP A 232 9.82 0.32 2.63
C TRP A 232 10.94 0.02 3.62
N GLU A 233 11.29 -1.25 3.75
CA GLU A 233 12.34 -1.73 4.64
C GLU A 233 13.57 -2.09 3.81
N PHE A 234 14.69 -1.45 4.13
CA PHE A 234 16.02 -1.70 3.55
C PHE A 234 16.89 -2.38 4.60
N LYS A 235 17.29 -3.62 4.35
CA LYS A 235 18.06 -4.43 5.30
C LYS A 235 19.54 -4.43 4.97
N GLN A 236 20.41 -4.47 5.97
CA GLN A 236 21.87 -4.57 5.78
C GLN A 236 22.29 -5.74 4.87
N SER A 237 21.49 -6.82 4.84
CA SER A 237 21.65 -7.97 3.96
C SER A 237 21.32 -7.72 2.47
N TRP A 238 20.95 -6.49 2.10
CA TRP A 238 20.48 -6.06 0.77
C TRP A 238 19.11 -6.63 0.37
N LEU A 239 18.38 -7.18 1.34
CA LEU A 239 16.97 -7.51 1.16
C LEU A 239 16.15 -6.22 1.23
N ASN A 240 15.37 -5.96 0.19
CA ASN A 240 14.38 -4.89 0.17
C ASN A 240 13.01 -5.51 0.36
N ARG A 241 12.30 -5.09 1.41
CA ARG A 241 10.95 -5.55 1.70
C ARG A 241 9.98 -4.38 1.61
N VAL A 242 8.83 -4.63 1.00
CA VAL A 242 7.72 -3.68 0.98
C VAL A 242 6.54 -4.31 1.69
N THR A 243 6.21 -3.75 2.83
CA THR A 243 5.06 -4.19 3.63
C THR A 243 3.95 -3.16 3.48
N ARG A 244 2.72 -3.64 3.30
CA ARG A 244 1.55 -2.78 3.27
C ARG A 244 0.52 -3.30 4.26
N SER A 245 0.26 -2.55 5.32
CA SER A 245 -0.83 -2.87 6.25
C SER A 245 -2.04 -1.98 5.97
N LYS A 246 -3.20 -2.48 6.36
CA LYS A 246 -4.50 -1.83 6.17
C LYS A 246 -5.26 -1.93 7.48
N SER A 247 -5.81 -0.81 7.93
CA SER A 247 -6.91 -0.80 8.89
C SER A 247 -8.16 -0.20 8.23
N ASN A 248 -9.33 -0.62 8.70
CA ASN A 248 -10.60 -0.25 8.09
C ASN A 248 -11.62 0.11 9.18
N ARG A 249 -12.47 1.09 8.88
CA ARG A 249 -13.65 1.45 9.66
C ARG A 249 -14.87 1.09 8.81
N VAL A 250 -15.41 -0.10 9.03
CA VAL A 250 -16.18 -0.87 8.03
C VAL A 250 -17.32 -0.12 7.33
N HIS A 251 -17.33 -0.19 6.00
CA HIS A 251 -18.53 -0.45 5.18
C HIS A 251 -18.12 -1.42 4.06
N SER A 252 -18.79 -2.59 3.98
CA SER A 252 -18.66 -3.70 2.98
C SER A 252 -17.27 -3.94 2.35
N GLU A 253 -16.63 -5.07 2.65
CA GLU A 253 -15.35 -5.44 2.04
C GLU A 253 -15.47 -5.82 0.56
N GLY A 254 -14.71 -5.14 -0.31
CA GLY A 254 -14.46 -5.54 -1.69
C GLY A 254 -13.04 -6.08 -1.88
N PRO A 255 -12.76 -6.86 -2.94
CA PRO A 255 -11.41 -7.32 -3.23
C PRO A 255 -10.50 -6.13 -3.59
N HIS A 256 -9.28 -6.12 -3.05
CA HIS A 256 -8.28 -5.07 -3.32
C HIS A 256 -7.14 -5.63 -4.16
N SER A 257 -6.87 -5.00 -5.31
CA SER A 257 -5.71 -5.28 -6.15
C SER A 257 -4.68 -4.15 -6.00
N LYS A 258 -3.39 -4.51 -6.02
CA LYS A 258 -2.28 -3.55 -5.86
C LYS A 258 -1.20 -3.86 -6.89
N GLY A 259 -0.62 -2.81 -7.46
CA GLY A 259 0.58 -2.86 -8.27
C GLY A 259 1.79 -2.26 -7.54
N SER A 260 2.97 -2.73 -7.91
CA SER A 260 4.27 -2.13 -7.57
C SER A 260 5.10 -2.10 -8.85
N PHE A 261 5.79 -0.98 -9.10
CA PHE A 261 6.70 -0.83 -10.22
C PHE A 261 8.14 -0.92 -9.71
N TRP A 262 8.97 -1.70 -10.40
CA TRP A 262 10.36 -1.95 -10.04
C TRP A 262 11.24 -1.78 -11.27
N ASP A 263 12.33 -1.03 -11.13
CA ASP A 263 13.42 -1.05 -12.09
C ASP A 263 14.66 -1.60 -11.39
N ALA A 264 15.20 -2.70 -11.91
CA ALA A 264 16.34 -3.39 -11.33
C ALA A 264 17.45 -3.57 -12.36
N PHE A 265 18.08 -2.48 -12.83
CA PHE A 265 19.31 -2.47 -13.66
C PHE A 265 19.38 -3.48 -14.83
N GLY A 266 18.25 -4.03 -15.28
CA GLY A 266 18.20 -5.32 -15.99
C GLY A 266 16.98 -5.36 -16.90
N ARG A 267 17.24 -5.65 -18.18
CA ARG A 267 16.24 -5.63 -19.26
C ARG A 267 15.57 -6.98 -19.52
N LYS A 268 15.84 -7.99 -18.68
CA LYS A 268 15.38 -9.36 -18.89
C LYS A 268 14.88 -9.99 -17.61
N HIS A 269 13.70 -10.59 -17.71
CA HIS A 269 13.07 -11.38 -16.67
C HIS A 269 13.36 -12.86 -16.92
N ASN A 270 13.93 -13.52 -15.92
CA ASN A 270 14.15 -14.95 -15.94
C ASN A 270 13.25 -15.60 -14.89
N SER A 271 12.53 -16.64 -15.30
CA SER A 271 11.65 -17.42 -14.43
C SER A 271 12.20 -18.84 -14.31
N PRO A 272 13.00 -19.15 -13.28
CA PRO A 272 13.36 -20.52 -13.01
C PRO A 272 12.18 -21.30 -12.45
N ASN A 273 11.92 -22.44 -13.08
CA ASN A 273 10.98 -23.44 -12.63
C ASN A 273 11.73 -24.67 -12.11
N TRP A 274 11.17 -25.32 -11.10
CA TRP A 274 11.69 -26.59 -10.59
C TRP A 274 11.06 -27.77 -11.33
N GLU A 275 11.88 -28.60 -11.98
CA GLU A 275 11.43 -29.80 -12.68
C GLU A 275 11.96 -31.06 -11.98
N THR A 276 11.08 -32.00 -11.61
CA THR A 276 11.50 -33.31 -11.12
C THR A 276 11.96 -34.17 -12.29
N THR A 277 13.21 -34.60 -12.25
CA THR A 277 13.76 -35.60 -13.16
C THR A 277 13.83 -36.96 -12.46
N ARG A 278 13.24 -37.99 -13.06
CA ARG A 278 13.29 -39.37 -12.56
C ARG A 278 14.51 -40.08 -13.13
N VAL A 279 15.25 -40.77 -12.27
CA VAL A 279 16.40 -41.58 -12.70
C VAL A 279 15.88 -42.93 -13.18
N THR A 280 16.07 -43.24 -14.47
CA THR A 280 15.57 -44.46 -15.12
C THR A 280 16.68 -45.42 -15.55
N ASP A 281 17.91 -44.92 -15.69
CA ASP A 281 19.08 -45.63 -16.24
C ASP A 281 19.94 -46.33 -15.17
N ARG A 282 19.50 -46.33 -13.90
CA ARG A 282 20.22 -46.87 -12.73
C ARG A 282 21.62 -46.25 -12.51
N SER A 283 21.91 -45.10 -13.11
CA SER A 283 23.16 -44.36 -12.89
C SER A 283 23.33 -43.85 -11.45
N SER A 284 22.23 -43.77 -10.70
CA SER A 284 22.20 -43.34 -9.31
C SER A 284 21.31 -44.26 -8.47
N PRO A 285 21.65 -44.50 -7.19
CA PRO A 285 20.73 -45.13 -6.24
C PRO A 285 19.53 -44.23 -5.91
N ARG A 286 19.58 -42.92 -6.22
CA ARG A 286 18.44 -42.01 -6.05
C ARG A 286 17.40 -42.23 -7.14
N LYS A 287 16.12 -42.18 -6.76
CA LYS A 287 14.98 -42.37 -7.68
C LYS A 287 14.66 -41.12 -8.51
N SER A 288 14.97 -39.94 -7.99
CA SER A 288 14.73 -38.66 -8.64
C SER A 288 15.59 -37.56 -8.04
N TYR A 289 15.64 -36.43 -8.73
CA TYR A 289 16.18 -35.16 -8.25
C TYR A 289 15.40 -34.02 -8.90
N TRP A 290 15.50 -32.82 -8.31
CA TRP A 290 14.98 -31.61 -8.91
C TRP A 290 16.10 -30.87 -9.64
N LYS A 291 15.77 -30.27 -10.77
CA LYS A 291 16.66 -29.33 -11.47
C LYS A 291 15.93 -28.01 -11.67
N VAL A 292 16.71 -26.94 -11.79
CA VAL A 292 16.20 -25.64 -12.20
C VAL A 292 16.20 -25.57 -13.71
N VAL A 293 15.07 -25.18 -14.30
CA VAL A 293 14.93 -24.84 -15.72
C VAL A 293 14.62 -23.36 -15.80
N SER A 294 15.52 -22.58 -16.37
CA SER A 294 15.36 -21.13 -16.50
C SER A 294 14.86 -20.76 -17.88
N GLU A 295 13.75 -20.03 -17.93
CA GLU A 295 13.24 -19.41 -19.16
C GLU A 295 13.41 -17.90 -19.09
N THR A 296 13.74 -17.28 -20.22
CA THR A 296 13.87 -15.83 -20.35
C THR A 296 12.64 -15.30 -21.08
N ALA A 297 11.88 -14.41 -20.46
CA ALA A 297 10.81 -13.70 -21.14
C ALA A 297 11.42 -12.67 -22.10
N ASN A 298 11.10 -12.76 -23.39
CA ASN A 298 11.58 -11.87 -24.43
C ASN A 298 10.50 -10.87 -24.89
N THR A 299 9.24 -11.09 -24.51
CA THR A 299 8.11 -10.22 -24.83
C THR A 299 7.30 -9.89 -23.57
N GLU A 300 6.53 -8.80 -23.60
CA GLU A 300 5.68 -8.40 -22.47
C GLU A 300 4.64 -9.48 -22.10
N PRO A 301 3.96 -10.16 -23.06
CA PRO A 301 3.05 -11.25 -22.72
C PRO A 301 3.72 -12.44 -22.03
N GLU A 302 4.96 -12.77 -22.40
CA GLU A 302 5.74 -13.83 -21.72
C GLU A 302 6.12 -13.44 -20.28
N ALA A 303 6.23 -12.15 -19.99
CA ALA A 303 6.50 -11.64 -18.65
C ALA A 303 5.24 -11.54 -17.76
N MET A 304 4.04 -11.83 -18.29
CA MET A 304 2.79 -11.86 -17.53
C MET A 304 2.66 -13.17 -16.76
N ILE A 305 3.08 -13.17 -15.49
CA ILE A 305 3.11 -14.37 -14.65
C ILE A 305 1.93 -14.38 -13.68
N LYS A 306 1.24 -15.52 -13.61
CA LYS A 306 0.24 -15.79 -12.57
C LYS A 306 0.90 -16.51 -11.40
N PHE A 307 0.99 -15.85 -10.26
CA PHE A 307 1.50 -16.48 -9.03
C PHE A 307 0.55 -17.60 -8.54
N GLY A 308 1.13 -18.69 -8.02
CA GLY A 308 0.39 -19.78 -7.37
C GLY A 308 0.16 -21.06 -8.18
N SER A 309 0.53 -21.12 -9.46
CA SER A 309 0.39 -22.33 -10.30
C SER A 309 1.64 -23.21 -10.38
N GLY A 310 2.70 -22.91 -9.62
CA GLY A 310 3.94 -23.69 -9.56
C GLY A 310 5.02 -23.03 -8.69
N ALA A 311 6.10 -23.76 -8.43
CA ALA A 311 7.31 -23.22 -7.79
C ALA A 311 8.14 -22.47 -8.84
N ALA A 312 7.62 -21.33 -9.30
CA ALA A 312 8.33 -20.42 -10.19
C ALA A 312 8.98 -19.33 -9.34
N GLU A 313 10.30 -19.20 -9.44
CA GLU A 313 10.99 -18.02 -8.94
C GLU A 313 10.92 -16.93 -10.03
N LEU A 314 10.92 -15.66 -9.65
CA LEU A 314 11.05 -14.56 -10.61
C LEU A 314 12.35 -13.82 -10.32
N LEU A 315 13.27 -13.84 -11.27
CA LEU A 315 14.52 -13.10 -11.20
C LEU A 315 14.55 -11.97 -12.23
N VAL A 316 15.01 -10.82 -11.79
CA VAL A 316 15.40 -9.72 -12.66
C VAL A 316 16.92 -9.67 -12.66
N VAL A 317 17.52 -9.89 -13.82
CA VAL A 317 18.98 -10.03 -13.95
C VAL A 317 19.55 -9.02 -14.92
N ASN A 318 20.78 -8.60 -14.68
CA ASN A 318 21.59 -7.87 -15.64
C ASN A 318 22.50 -8.85 -16.39
N PRO A 319 22.23 -9.16 -17.67
CA PRO A 319 23.02 -10.14 -18.43
C PRO A 319 24.44 -9.65 -18.76
N ASN A 320 24.69 -8.34 -18.65
CA ASN A 320 25.97 -7.72 -18.95
C ASN A 320 26.89 -7.62 -17.72
N LYS A 321 26.40 -8.00 -16.53
CA LYS A 321 27.18 -8.01 -15.29
C LYS A 321 27.23 -9.41 -14.69
N ARG A 322 28.44 -9.90 -14.43
CA ARG A 322 28.68 -11.20 -13.82
C ARG A 322 29.45 -11.06 -12.51
N THR A 323 29.14 -11.95 -11.59
CA THR A 323 29.92 -12.18 -10.37
C THR A 323 31.30 -12.75 -10.71
N LYS A 324 32.23 -12.76 -9.76
CA LYS A 324 33.54 -13.40 -9.92
C LYS A 324 33.46 -14.90 -10.27
N MET A 325 32.36 -15.56 -9.90
CA MET A 325 32.09 -16.96 -10.22
C MET A 325 31.37 -17.15 -11.57
N GLY A 326 31.11 -16.08 -12.32
CA GLY A 326 30.49 -16.13 -13.65
C GLY A 326 28.96 -16.07 -13.69
N ASN A 327 28.27 -16.04 -12.54
CA ASN A 327 26.81 -15.93 -12.47
C ASN A 327 26.35 -14.50 -12.79
N ASN A 328 25.18 -14.34 -13.44
CA ASN A 328 24.58 -13.03 -13.66
C ASN A 328 24.19 -12.38 -12.33
N VAL A 329 24.38 -11.06 -12.23
CA VAL A 329 23.94 -10.27 -11.07
C VAL A 329 22.44 -9.95 -11.22
N GLY A 330 21.67 -10.06 -10.15
CA GLY A 330 20.23 -9.77 -10.18
C GLY A 330 19.55 -9.88 -8.82
N TYR A 331 18.26 -9.57 -8.81
CA TYR A 331 17.38 -9.70 -7.65
C TYR A 331 16.30 -10.74 -7.93
N ARG A 332 15.83 -11.39 -6.86
CA ARG A 332 14.71 -12.32 -6.90
C ARG A 332 13.51 -11.68 -6.20
N LEU A 333 12.34 -11.77 -6.81
CA LEU A 333 11.08 -11.45 -6.16
C LEU A 333 10.59 -12.67 -5.36
N ILE A 334 10.28 -12.43 -4.09
CA ILE A 334 9.64 -13.41 -3.20
C ILE A 334 8.27 -12.84 -2.85
N PRO A 335 7.19 -13.29 -3.51
CA PRO A 335 5.84 -12.88 -3.13
C PRO A 335 5.48 -13.50 -1.77
N GLU A 336 4.86 -12.72 -0.90
CA GLU A 336 4.26 -13.17 0.37
C GLU A 336 2.79 -13.57 0.19
#